data_AF-A0A936H9J3-F1
#
_entry.id   AF-A0A936H9J3-F1
#
_cell.length_a   1.000
_cell.length_b   1.000
_cell.length_c   1.000
_cell.angle_alpha   90.00
_cell.angle_beta   90.00
_cell.angle_gamma   90.00
#
_symmetry.space_group_name_H-M   'P 1'
#
loop_
_entity.id
_entity.type
_entity.pdbx_description
1 polymer ?
#
loop_
_entity_poly.entity_id
_entity_poly.type
_entity_poly.pdbx_seq_one_letter_code
_entity_poly.pdbx_strand_id
1 'polypeptide(L)'
;MQKINSGSDLSAAIIFLENKHQEESEVLKQKFHLAYESIKPINMIKNTLKEAAGSFDIKENLFITSVGILGGFLTRKYVAGNPNSHFRQLLGPALLLGITTLVAAHPEEVKRMGRRVLGFIGRVIGVRRMEEVPDDIPGEPG
;
A
#
# COMPACT_ATOMS: atom_id res chain seq x y z
N MET A 1 41.05 39.90 22.62
CA MET A 1 42.04 39.72 21.54
C MET A 1 43.37 40.26 22.02
N GLN A 2 44.39 39.41 22.14
CA GLN A 2 45.74 39.89 22.47
C GLN A 2 46.35 40.59 21.25
N LYS A 3 46.97 41.75 21.46
CA LYS A 3 47.72 42.46 20.40
C LYS A 3 48.98 41.66 20.08
N ILE A 4 49.12 41.26 18.82
CA ILE A 4 50.31 40.58 18.30
C ILE A 4 51.40 41.64 18.12
N ASN A 5 52.49 41.57 18.89
CA ASN A 5 53.57 42.57 18.85
C ASN A 5 54.92 41.95 18.43
N SER A 6 54.97 40.63 18.21
CA SER A 6 56.19 39.85 17.93
C SER A 6 55.89 38.71 16.92
N GLY A 7 56.89 38.30 16.13
CA GLY A 7 56.78 37.15 15.23
C GLY A 7 56.50 35.82 15.95
N SER A 8 56.89 35.70 17.22
CA SER A 8 56.54 34.55 18.07
C SER A 8 55.04 34.48 18.39
N ASP A 9 54.43 35.64 18.66
CA ASP A 9 53.01 35.75 19.00
C ASP A 9 52.14 35.43 17.79
N LEU A 10 52.61 35.79 16.59
CA LEU A 10 51.91 35.47 15.35
C LEU A 10 51.90 33.97 15.09
N SER A 11 53.03 33.29 15.30
CA SER A 11 53.12 31.83 15.14
C SER A 11 52.23 31.08 16.15
N ALA A 12 52.23 31.51 17.41
CA ALA A 12 51.35 30.95 18.44
C ALA A 12 49.86 31.16 18.10
N ALA A 13 49.50 32.34 17.58
CA ALA A 13 48.14 32.63 17.14
C ALA A 13 47.72 31.77 15.92
N ILE A 14 48.63 31.53 14.97
CA ILE A 14 48.38 30.66 13.81
C ILE A 14 48.08 29.23 14.27
N ILE A 15 48.94 28.65 15.12
CA ILE A 15 48.75 27.29 15.63
C ILE A 15 47.43 27.17 16.41
N PHE A 16 47.10 28.17 17.21
CA PHE A 16 45.83 28.20 17.94
C PHE A 16 44.62 28.24 16.99
N LEU A 17 44.68 29.08 15.95
CA LEU A 17 43.61 29.18 14.95
C LEU A 17 43.49 27.93 14.09
N GLU A 18 44.60 27.27 13.73
CA GLU A 18 44.60 26.01 13.00
C GLU A 18 43.94 24.89 13.81
N ASN A 19 44.33 24.73 15.08
CA ASN A 19 43.72 23.75 15.99
C ASN A 19 42.22 24.00 16.15
N LYS A 20 41.83 25.27 16.34
CA LYS A 20 40.41 25.66 16.45
C LYS A 20 39.64 25.35 15.17
N HIS A 21 40.20 25.68 14.02
CA HIS A 21 39.57 25.41 12.72
C HIS A 21 39.42 23.91 12.45
N GLN A 22 40.40 23.11 12.87
CA GLN A 22 40.35 21.66 12.74
C GLN A 22 39.24 21.05 13.61
N GLU A 23 39.13 21.49 14.87
CA GLU A 23 38.05 21.09 15.77
C GLU A 23 36.66 21.47 15.23
N GLU A 24 36.50 22.71 14.76
CA GLU A 24 35.25 23.19 14.16
C GLU A 24 34.88 22.39 12.89
N SER A 25 35.86 22.01 12.07
CA SER A 25 35.67 21.18 10.88
C SER A 25 35.16 19.77 11.23
N GLU A 26 35.71 19.15 12.27
CA GLU A 26 35.28 17.82 12.72
C GLU A 26 33.86 17.84 13.27
N VAL A 27 33.53 18.84 14.10
CA VAL A 27 32.18 19.03 14.62
C VAL A 27 31.18 19.25 13.49
N LEU A 28 31.55 20.03 12.47
CA LEU A 28 30.69 20.27 11.31
C LEU A 28 30.43 18.99 10.51
N LYS A 29 31.47 18.17 10.28
CA LYS A 29 31.33 16.87 9.61
C LYS A 29 30.42 15.93 10.37
N GLN A 30 30.53 15.87 11.70
CA GLN A 30 29.66 15.04 12.54
C GLN A 30 28.20 15.50 12.46
N LYS A 31 27.95 16.81 12.59
CA LYS A 31 26.59 17.37 12.46
C LYS A 31 26.00 17.12 11.08
N PHE A 32 26.81 17.26 10.02
CA PHE A 32 26.38 16.96 8.66
C PHE A 32 26.05 15.49 8.48
N HIS A 33 26.88 14.58 9.01
CA HIS A 33 26.63 13.14 8.95
C HIS A 33 25.34 12.75 9.69
N LEU A 34 25.11 13.31 10.88
CA LEU A 34 23.87 13.09 11.64
C LEU A 34 22.64 13.64 10.93
N ALA A 35 22.73 14.85 10.37
CA ALA A 35 21.66 15.44 9.57
C ALA A 35 21.37 14.57 8.34
N TYR A 36 22.42 14.13 7.64
CA TYR A 36 22.33 13.24 6.49
C TYR A 36 21.69 11.90 6.85
N GLU A 37 22.09 11.28 7.96
CA GLU A 37 21.45 10.07 8.47
C GLU A 37 19.98 10.32 8.83
N SER A 38 19.64 11.46 9.45
CA SER A 38 18.26 11.75 9.86
C SER A 38 17.29 11.93 8.70
N ILE A 39 17.76 12.45 7.56
CA ILE A 39 16.94 12.60 6.35
C ILE A 39 16.84 11.31 5.53
N LYS A 40 17.61 10.27 5.87
CA LYS A 40 17.47 8.98 5.17
C LYS A 40 16.07 8.42 5.44
N PRO A 41 15.32 8.06 4.39
CA PRO A 41 13.97 7.51 4.54
C PRO A 41 13.91 6.30 5.47
N ILE A 42 14.99 5.50 5.50
CA ILE A 42 15.12 4.33 6.39
C ILE A 42 15.04 4.71 7.88
N ASN A 43 15.66 5.83 8.28
CA ASN A 43 15.69 6.28 9.67
C ASN A 43 14.38 6.97 10.04
N MET A 44 13.72 7.65 9.08
CA MET A 44 12.37 8.18 9.27
C MET A 44 11.36 7.04 9.49
N ILE A 45 11.36 6.02 8.62
CA ILE A 45 10.50 4.85 8.75
C ILE A 45 10.77 4.13 10.08
N LYS A 46 12.03 3.96 10.48
CA LYS A 46 12.40 3.33 11.75
C LYS A 46 11.86 4.08 12.96
N ASN A 47 11.97 5.41 12.98
CA ASN A 47 11.47 6.23 14.08
C ASN A 47 9.94 6.23 14.12
N THR A 48 9.28 6.40 12.98
CA THR A 48 7.81 6.35 12.87
C THR A 48 7.27 4.97 13.24
N LEU A 49 7.91 3.88 12.81
CA LEU A 49 7.51 2.52 13.21
C LEU A 49 7.76 2.23 14.68
N LYS A 50 8.83 2.77 15.28
CA LYS A 50 9.11 2.62 16.70
C LYS A 50 8.09 3.38 17.57
N GLU A 51 7.70 4.57 17.15
CA GLU A 51 6.64 5.37 17.80
C GLU A 51 5.27 4.73 17.59
N ALA A 52 4.98 4.26 16.38
CA ALA A 52 3.76 3.51 16.03
C ALA A 52 3.65 2.18 16.78
N ALA A 53 4.75 1.47 17.01
CA ALA A 53 4.75 0.26 17.81
C ALA A 53 4.64 0.53 19.32
N GLY A 54 4.67 1.79 19.76
CA GLY A 54 4.42 2.18 21.15
C GLY A 54 2.94 2.22 21.51
N SER A 55 2.06 2.53 20.56
CA SER A 55 0.61 2.64 20.77
C SER A 55 -0.13 1.38 20.31
N PHE A 56 -1.07 0.90 21.13
CA PHE A 56 -1.81 -0.33 20.88
C PHE A 56 -2.65 -0.26 19.59
N ASP A 57 -3.33 0.87 19.34
CA ASP A 57 -4.16 1.07 18.15
C ASP A 57 -3.37 1.04 16.83
N ILE A 58 -2.13 1.55 16.83
CA ILE A 58 -1.34 1.60 15.60
C ILE A 58 -0.75 0.21 15.28
N LYS A 59 -0.49 -0.64 16.29
CA LYS A 59 -0.13 -2.04 16.05
C LYS A 59 -1.23 -2.81 15.32
N GLU A 60 -2.49 -2.61 15.73
CA GLU A 60 -3.63 -3.24 15.07
C GLU A 60 -3.76 -2.76 13.62
N ASN A 61 -3.67 -1.45 13.38
CA ASN A 61 -3.74 -0.90 12.03
C ASN A 61 -2.55 -1.32 11.14
N LEU A 62 -1.34 -1.43 11.69
CA LEU A 62 -0.16 -1.97 10.99
C LEU A 62 -0.32 -3.45 10.66
N PHE A 63 -0.89 -4.24 11.57
CA PHE A 63 -1.20 -5.64 11.32
C PHE A 63 -2.19 -5.76 10.16
N ILE A 64 -3.32 -5.05 10.22
CA ILE A 64 -4.35 -5.04 9.16
C ILE A 64 -3.75 -4.59 7.83
N THR A 65 -2.95 -3.52 7.83
CA THR A 65 -2.29 -3.01 6.62
C THR A 65 -1.29 -4.01 6.06
N SER A 66 -0.49 -4.65 6.91
CA SER A 66 0.47 -5.68 6.50
C SER A 66 -0.22 -6.90 5.90
N VAL A 67 -1.35 -7.33 6.47
CA VAL A 67 -2.20 -8.40 5.93
C VAL A 67 -2.76 -7.99 4.58
N GLY A 68 -3.17 -6.73 4.39
CA GLY A 68 -3.62 -6.21 3.10
C GLY A 68 -2.51 -6.19 2.04
N ILE A 69 -1.29 -5.76 2.41
CA ILE A 69 -0.13 -5.73 1.51
C ILE A 69 0.32 -7.15 1.16
N LEU A 70 0.47 -8.02 2.15
CA LEU A 70 0.85 -9.42 1.97
C LEU A 70 -0.23 -10.15 1.17
N GLY A 71 -1.49 -9.99 1.54
CA GLY A 71 -2.63 -10.55 0.82
C GLY A 71 -2.71 -10.07 -0.62
N GLY A 72 -2.51 -8.77 -0.86
CA GLY A 72 -2.44 -8.19 -2.19
C GLY A 72 -1.25 -8.69 -3.00
N PHE A 73 -0.08 -8.85 -2.38
CA PHE A 73 1.12 -9.39 -3.01
C PHE A 73 0.95 -10.87 -3.38
N LEU A 74 0.42 -11.69 -2.46
CA LEU A 74 0.11 -13.10 -2.71
C LEU A 74 -0.97 -13.23 -3.80
N THR A 75 -2.02 -12.42 -3.74
CA THR A 75 -3.05 -12.36 -4.79
C THR A 75 -2.43 -12.00 -6.13
N ARG A 76 -1.57 -10.97 -6.19
CA ARG A 76 -0.89 -10.60 -7.43
C ARG A 76 0.04 -11.71 -7.92
N LYS A 77 0.70 -12.44 -7.02
CA LYS A 77 1.65 -13.51 -7.37
C LYS A 77 0.96 -14.78 -7.85
N TYR A 78 -0.15 -15.19 -7.21
CA TYR A 78 -0.81 -16.47 -7.47
C TYR A 78 -2.06 -16.34 -8.36
N VAL A 79 -2.79 -15.23 -8.27
CA VAL A 79 -4.01 -14.97 -9.04
C VAL A 79 -3.72 -14.16 -10.30
N ALA A 80 -2.93 -13.08 -10.18
CA ALA A 80 -2.61 -12.19 -11.31
C ALA A 80 -1.25 -12.49 -12.00
N GLY A 81 -0.44 -13.40 -11.44
CA GLY A 81 0.92 -13.69 -11.90
C GLY A 81 0.97 -14.82 -12.91
N ASN A 82 1.56 -14.53 -14.07
CA ASN A 82 1.82 -15.39 -15.25
C ASN A 82 0.61 -16.22 -15.76
N PRO A 83 0.12 -16.00 -17.00
CA PRO A 83 -0.98 -16.79 -17.56
C PRO A 83 -0.67 -18.29 -17.67
N ASN A 84 0.60 -18.71 -17.52
CA ASN A 84 1.06 -20.10 -17.57
C ASN A 84 0.97 -20.86 -16.23
N SER A 85 0.27 -20.31 -15.23
CA SER A 85 0.02 -20.97 -13.94
C SER A 85 -1.08 -22.03 -14.09
N HIS A 86 -0.70 -23.32 -14.02
CA HIS A 86 -1.64 -24.46 -14.03
C HIS A 86 -2.74 -24.33 -12.95
N PHE A 87 -2.46 -23.62 -11.85
CA PHE A 87 -3.44 -23.39 -10.79
C PHE A 87 -4.62 -22.52 -11.25
N ARG A 88 -4.36 -21.48 -12.06
CA ARG A 88 -5.44 -20.63 -12.60
C ARG A 88 -6.29 -21.39 -13.62
N GLN A 89 -5.68 -22.31 -14.37
CA GLN A 89 -6.38 -23.19 -15.32
C GLN A 89 -7.32 -24.18 -14.62
N LEU A 90 -7.02 -24.60 -13.38
CA LEU A 90 -7.85 -25.53 -12.62
C LEU A 90 -8.90 -24.82 -11.74
N LEU A 91 -8.59 -23.63 -11.23
CA LEU A 91 -9.53 -22.86 -10.40
C LEU A 91 -10.82 -22.49 -11.13
N GLY A 92 -10.72 -22.05 -12.39
CA GLY A 92 -11.89 -21.67 -13.19
C GLY A 92 -12.87 -22.84 -13.37
N PRO A 93 -12.44 -23.99 -13.91
CA PRO A 93 -13.26 -25.18 -14.03
C PRO A 93 -13.76 -25.72 -12.69
N ALA A 94 -12.95 -25.73 -11.64
CA ALA A 94 -13.39 -26.19 -10.31
C ALA A 94 -14.49 -25.29 -9.72
N LEU A 95 -14.37 -23.96 -9.86
CA LEU A 95 -15.42 -23.02 -9.49
C LEU A 95 -16.68 -23.21 -10.33
N LEU A 96 -16.52 -23.35 -11.65
CA LEU A 96 -17.65 -23.57 -12.54
C LEU A 96 -18.40 -24.85 -12.20
N LEU A 97 -17.68 -25.94 -11.93
CA LEU A 97 -18.27 -27.20 -11.49
C LEU A 97 -18.97 -27.04 -10.14
N GLY A 98 -18.35 -26.37 -9.17
CA GLY A 98 -18.96 -26.10 -7.86
C GLY A 98 -20.22 -25.23 -7.93
N ILE A 99 -20.24 -24.21 -8.79
CA ILE A 99 -21.43 -23.40 -9.04
C ILE A 99 -22.49 -24.23 -9.75
N THR A 100 -22.11 -25.03 -10.75
CA THR A 100 -23.05 -25.84 -11.54
C THR A 100 -23.70 -26.92 -10.68
N THR A 101 -22.95 -27.59 -9.80
CA THR A 101 -23.49 -28.58 -8.86
C THR A 101 -24.42 -27.93 -7.85
N LEU A 102 -24.08 -26.74 -7.33
CA LEU A 102 -24.91 -26.01 -6.39
C LEU A 102 -26.20 -25.46 -7.05
N VAL A 103 -26.12 -24.99 -8.30
CA VAL A 103 -27.27 -24.56 -9.11
C VAL A 103 -28.18 -25.75 -9.43
N ALA A 104 -27.61 -26.90 -9.77
CA ALA A 104 -28.36 -28.12 -10.07
C ALA A 104 -29.05 -28.71 -8.83
N ALA A 105 -28.40 -28.64 -7.66
CA ALA A 105 -28.96 -29.13 -6.40
C ALA A 105 -30.03 -28.19 -5.81
N HIS A 106 -29.82 -26.86 -5.90
CA HIS A 106 -30.66 -25.85 -5.25
C HIS A 106 -30.98 -24.63 -6.15
N PRO A 107 -31.70 -24.84 -7.28
CA PRO A 107 -31.91 -23.80 -8.28
C PRO A 107 -32.64 -22.57 -7.76
N GLU A 108 -33.61 -22.74 -6.86
CA GLU A 108 -34.42 -21.63 -6.33
C GLU A 108 -33.67 -20.76 -5.33
N GLU A 109 -32.75 -21.35 -4.55
CA GLU A 109 -31.89 -20.61 -3.63
C GLU A 109 -30.86 -19.78 -4.39
N VAL A 110 -30.27 -20.36 -5.43
CA VAL A 110 -29.31 -19.65 -6.29
C VAL A 110 -30.00 -18.53 -7.07
N LYS A 111 -31.22 -18.72 -7.57
CA LYS A 111 -32.01 -17.63 -8.20
C LYS A 111 -32.30 -16.49 -7.20
N ARG A 112 -32.65 -16.80 -5.95
CA ARG A 112 -32.86 -15.78 -4.90
C ARG A 112 -31.58 -15.01 -4.59
N MET A 113 -30.46 -15.71 -4.49
CA MET A 113 -29.17 -15.09 -4.22
C MET A 113 -28.68 -14.25 -5.41
N GLY A 114 -28.82 -14.76 -6.63
CA GLY A 114 -28.51 -14.05 -7.86
C GLY A 114 -29.32 -12.76 -8.02
N ARG A 115 -30.63 -12.80 -7.77
CA ARG A 115 -31.48 -11.59 -7.75
C ARG A 115 -31.01 -10.56 -6.72
N ARG A 116 -30.55 -10.99 -5.55
CA ARG A 116 -30.04 -10.10 -4.50
C ARG A 116 -28.71 -9.44 -4.91
N VAL A 117 -27.80 -10.21 -5.50
CA VAL A 117 -26.51 -9.70 -6.01
C VAL A 117 -26.72 -8.75 -7.19
N LEU A 118 -27.52 -9.14 -8.19
CA LEU A 118 -27.87 -8.28 -9.33
C LEU A 118 -28.55 -6.99 -8.89
N GLY A 119 -29.46 -7.07 -7.91
CA GLY A 119 -30.12 -5.89 -7.35
C GLY A 119 -29.21 -4.99 -6.52
N PHE A 120 -28.12 -5.51 -5.96
CA PHE A 120 -27.09 -4.72 -5.27
C PHE A 120 -26.17 -4.03 -6.28
N ILE A 121 -25.69 -4.77 -7.27
CA ILE A 121 -24.85 -4.25 -8.36
C ILE A 121 -25.61 -3.19 -9.16
N GLY A 122 -26.87 -3.45 -9.54
CA GLY A 122 -27.71 -2.48 -10.24
C GLY A 122 -27.95 -1.20 -9.45
N ARG A 123 -28.02 -1.28 -8.11
CA ARG A 123 -28.10 -0.12 -7.22
C ARG A 123 -26.78 0.66 -7.14
N VAL A 124 -25.65 -0.03 -7.11
CA VAL A 124 -24.31 0.58 -7.06
C VAL A 124 -23.93 1.21 -8.41
N ILE A 125 -24.37 0.61 -9.52
CA ILE A 125 -24.05 1.05 -10.89
C ILE A 125 -25.13 2.00 -11.46
N GLY A 126 -26.25 2.21 -10.76
CA GLY A 126 -27.30 3.13 -11.22
C GLY A 126 -27.99 2.67 -12.50
N VAL A 127 -28.21 1.37 -12.66
CA VAL A 127 -28.88 0.80 -13.84
C VAL A 127 -30.37 1.12 -13.74
N ARG A 128 -30.81 2.17 -14.44
CA ARG A 128 -32.24 2.42 -14.68
C ARG A 128 -32.81 1.22 -15.43
N ARG A 129 -33.89 0.69 -14.88
CA ARG A 129 -34.70 -0.40 -15.44
C ARG A 129 -35.02 -0.05 -16.91
N MET A 130 -34.55 -0.87 -17.86
CA MET A 130 -35.11 -0.82 -19.22
C MET A 130 -36.60 -1.15 -19.07
N GLU A 131 -37.41 -0.23 -19.57
CA GLU A 131 -38.85 -0.29 -19.70
C GLU A 131 -39.29 -1.66 -20.24
N GLU A 132 -40.35 -2.20 -19.68
CA GLU A 132 -41.05 -3.37 -20.22
C GLU A 132 -41.36 -3.15 -21.70
N VAL A 133 -40.94 -4.08 -22.55
CA VAL A 133 -41.44 -4.19 -23.92
C VAL A 133 -42.91 -4.63 -23.79
N PRO A 134 -43.89 -3.85 -24.28
CA PRO A 134 -45.29 -4.22 -24.19
C PRO A 134 -45.58 -5.41 -25.09
N ASP A 135 -46.21 -6.44 -24.53
CA ASP A 135 -46.80 -7.60 -25.23
C ASP A 135 -48.04 -7.16 -26.02
N ASP A 136 -47.89 -6.32 -27.03
CA ASP A 136 -48.97 -5.99 -27.98
C ASP A 136 -48.61 -6.54 -29.36
N ILE A 137 -48.87 -7.84 -29.53
CA ILE A 137 -49.01 -8.46 -30.85
C ILE A 137 -50.44 -8.14 -31.30
N PRO A 138 -50.66 -7.21 -32.26
CA PRO A 138 -51.99 -7.06 -32.82
C PRO A 138 -52.31 -8.34 -33.60
N GLY A 139 -53.42 -8.98 -33.22
CA GLY A 139 -53.88 -10.22 -33.82
C GLY A 139 -54.05 -10.11 -35.34
N GLU A 140 -53.73 -11.21 -36.01
CA GLU A 140 -54.25 -11.53 -37.35
C GLU A 140 -55.78 -11.51 -37.32
N PRO A 141 -56.45 -10.76 -38.20
CA PRO A 141 -57.76 -11.13 -38.69
C PRO A 141 -57.60 -12.02 -39.95
N GLY A 142 -58.45 -13.05 -40.03
CA GLY A 142 -58.39 -14.11 -41.04
C GLY A 142 -58.85 -13.74 -42.44
#